data_AF-A0A1Q2YYH2-F1
#
_entry.id   AF-A0A1Q2YYH2-F1
#
_cell.length_a   1.000
_cell.length_b   1.000
_cell.length_c   1.000
_cell.angle_alpha   90.00
_cell.angle_beta   90.00
_cell.angle_gamma   90.00
#
_symmetry.space_group_name_H-M   'P 1'
#
loop_
_entity.id
_entity.type
_entity.pdbx_description
1 polymer ?
#
loop_
_entity_poly.entity_id
_entity_poly.type
_entity_poly.pdbx_seq_one_letter_code
_entity_poly.pdbx_strand_id
1 'polypeptide(L)'
;MDGLFREAPAVWHREILWALSEGIPVLGAASMGALRAAECGAFGMEGVGAVYRAYRDGRFPPFAGPFEDDDEVAILHAPAEAGWIAASDAMVDLRATLAAAWSAGAIGPEGCEALAHALKRLPFPERSHARLLAEAASLPCPGPEALEWLRRHPVAQKRRDAEELLARIVRASPDRRAPGFRFTRSLAWESFLATQAAVPPQGEEQGEKQGGGALLRELAVSDPVAWRELRLTAEGHPGLSVPGAPDAAALEDFRHRHGLWRRSALEAWLAAHDLDEAGLHRLLAREAAIWERLRRPPAPASRDAMLDALRLSGRYAGLKARLAGRPEDREGEDRDLPGEAVLDAALRWWFETRAGLPPPPLGEEEAEARAHCFPDADGFRAAIWREYRAAMATEDAAATDGTAAPDGAPPRGGG
;
A
#
# COMPACT_ATOMS: atom_id res chain seq x y z
N MET A 1 -11.80 -20.59 -20.05
CA MET A 1 -13.15 -21.21 -20.13
C MET A 1 -14.00 -20.69 -18.99
N ASP A 2 -13.70 -21.05 -17.73
CA ASP A 2 -14.44 -20.57 -16.56
C ASP A 2 -13.55 -19.84 -15.55
N GLY A 3 -14.18 -19.18 -14.58
CA GLY A 3 -13.54 -18.68 -13.36
C GLY A 3 -14.21 -19.29 -12.12
N LEU A 4 -13.49 -19.39 -11.01
CA LEU A 4 -14.06 -19.87 -9.75
C LEU A 4 -14.71 -18.69 -9.01
N PHE A 5 -16.03 -18.55 -9.16
CA PHE A 5 -16.77 -17.45 -8.55
C PHE A 5 -16.59 -17.46 -7.03
N ARG A 6 -16.15 -16.33 -6.45
CA ARG A 6 -15.82 -16.11 -5.01
C ARG A 6 -14.57 -16.80 -4.46
N GLU A 7 -13.98 -17.78 -5.14
CA GLU A 7 -12.81 -18.50 -4.63
C GLU A 7 -11.49 -17.98 -5.23
N ALA A 8 -11.52 -17.51 -6.47
CA ALA A 8 -10.37 -16.89 -7.12
C ALA A 8 -10.80 -15.57 -7.79
N PRO A 9 -9.93 -14.55 -7.79
CA PRO A 9 -10.14 -13.36 -8.61
C PRO A 9 -10.39 -13.76 -10.07
N ALA A 10 -11.38 -13.13 -10.70
CA ALA A 10 -11.62 -13.28 -12.12
C ALA A 10 -10.40 -12.82 -12.92
N VAL A 11 -10.10 -13.50 -14.03
CA VAL A 11 -9.04 -13.08 -14.96
C VAL A 11 -9.32 -11.64 -15.40
N TRP A 12 -8.35 -10.75 -15.18
CA TRP A 12 -8.47 -9.35 -15.51
C TRP A 12 -8.26 -9.13 -17.02
N HIS A 13 -8.98 -8.19 -17.63
CA HIS A 13 -8.79 -7.82 -19.03
C HIS A 13 -7.32 -7.50 -19.35
N ARG A 14 -6.60 -6.87 -18.41
CA ARG A 14 -5.18 -6.53 -18.62
C ARG A 14 -4.27 -7.74 -18.74
N GLU A 15 -4.57 -8.85 -18.08
CA GLU A 15 -3.79 -10.08 -18.21
C GLU A 15 -3.94 -10.66 -19.62
N ILE A 16 -5.15 -10.61 -20.16
CA ILE A 16 -5.46 -11.04 -21.53
C ILE A 16 -4.76 -10.12 -22.54
N LEU A 17 -4.87 -8.80 -22.36
CA LEU A 17 -4.19 -7.83 -23.21
C LEU A 17 -2.68 -7.96 -23.14
N TRP A 18 -2.13 -8.28 -21.97
CA TRP A 18 -0.70 -8.54 -21.86
C TRP A 18 -0.30 -9.78 -22.67
N ALA A 19 -0.99 -10.92 -22.51
CA ALA A 19 -0.72 -12.13 -23.29
C ALA A 19 -0.82 -11.89 -24.81
N LEU A 20 -1.86 -11.19 -25.26
CA LEU A 20 -2.01 -10.81 -26.66
C LEU A 20 -0.88 -9.89 -27.14
N SER A 21 -0.38 -8.98 -26.30
CA SER A 21 0.74 -8.09 -26.62
C SER A 21 2.08 -8.83 -26.77
N GLU A 22 2.23 -9.98 -26.11
CA GLU A 22 3.37 -10.91 -26.28
C GLU A 22 3.21 -11.82 -27.52
N GLY A 23 2.12 -11.61 -28.27
CA GLY A 23 1.77 -12.37 -29.47
C GLY A 23 1.23 -13.77 -29.18
N ILE A 24 0.79 -14.04 -27.95
CA ILE A 24 0.18 -15.30 -27.55
C ILE A 24 -1.29 -15.31 -28.00
N PRO A 25 -1.74 -16.26 -28.84
CA PRO A 25 -3.14 -16.40 -29.16
C PRO A 25 -3.96 -16.74 -27.91
N VAL A 26 -5.02 -15.97 -27.64
CA VAL A 26 -5.93 -16.21 -26.51
C VAL A 26 -7.32 -16.50 -27.05
N LEU A 27 -7.88 -17.64 -26.64
CA LEU A 27 -9.22 -18.08 -27.02
C LEU A 27 -10.13 -18.16 -25.78
N GLY A 28 -11.40 -17.76 -25.92
CA GLY A 28 -12.39 -17.80 -24.84
C GLY A 28 -13.73 -18.38 -25.27
N ALA A 29 -14.37 -19.14 -24.38
CA ALA A 29 -15.66 -19.79 -24.62
C ALA A 29 -16.41 -20.09 -23.31
N ALA A 30 -17.66 -20.56 -23.45
CA ALA A 30 -18.53 -21.18 -22.44
C ALA A 30 -19.01 -20.30 -21.27
N SER A 31 -18.13 -19.60 -20.57
CA SER A 31 -18.48 -18.89 -19.33
C SER A 31 -17.85 -17.50 -19.31
N MET A 32 -17.20 -17.11 -18.22
CA MET A 32 -16.36 -15.91 -18.12
C MET A 32 -15.36 -15.78 -19.28
N GLY A 33 -14.88 -16.89 -19.84
CA GLY A 33 -14.03 -16.87 -21.04
C GLY A 33 -14.76 -16.33 -22.29
N ALA A 34 -16.04 -16.65 -22.47
CA ALA A 34 -16.85 -16.12 -23.57
C ALA A 34 -17.11 -14.62 -23.40
N LEU A 35 -17.43 -14.18 -22.18
CA LEU A 35 -17.59 -12.76 -21.83
C LEU A 35 -16.31 -11.99 -22.15
N ARG A 36 -15.16 -12.45 -21.65
CA ARG A 36 -13.85 -11.84 -21.90
C ARG A 36 -13.49 -11.81 -23.38
N ALA A 37 -13.85 -12.83 -24.15
CA ALA A 37 -13.64 -12.83 -25.60
C ALA A 37 -14.51 -11.79 -26.32
N ALA A 38 -15.74 -11.53 -25.85
CA ALA A 38 -16.58 -10.48 -26.39
C ALA A 38 -15.99 -9.08 -26.10
N GLU A 39 -15.51 -8.85 -24.87
CA GLU A 39 -14.93 -7.58 -24.45
C GLU A 39 -13.55 -7.31 -25.10
N CYS A 40 -12.71 -8.34 -25.20
CA CYS A 40 -11.32 -8.23 -25.70
C CYS A 40 -11.19 -8.56 -27.20
N GLY A 41 -12.29 -8.82 -27.91
CA GLY A 41 -12.28 -9.21 -29.32
C GLY A 41 -11.61 -8.17 -30.22
N ALA A 42 -11.83 -6.88 -29.94
CA ALA A 42 -11.20 -5.77 -30.67
C ALA A 42 -9.66 -5.74 -30.55
N PHE A 43 -9.10 -6.42 -29.54
CA PHE A 43 -7.66 -6.51 -29.29
C PHE A 43 -7.04 -7.83 -29.79
N GLY A 44 -7.85 -8.73 -30.36
CA GLY A 44 -7.39 -9.98 -30.97
C GLY A 44 -7.67 -11.24 -30.16
N MET A 45 -8.41 -11.16 -29.05
CA MET A 45 -8.92 -12.38 -28.39
C MET A 45 -9.97 -13.05 -29.28
N GLU A 46 -9.86 -14.36 -29.46
CA GLU A 46 -10.81 -15.13 -30.26
C GLU A 46 -11.91 -15.74 -29.39
N GLY A 47 -13.17 -15.49 -29.75
CA GLY A 47 -14.31 -16.11 -29.09
C GLY A 47 -14.81 -17.36 -29.82
N VAL A 48 -15.26 -18.36 -29.06
CA VAL A 48 -15.76 -19.64 -29.58
C VAL A 48 -17.10 -19.99 -28.92
N GLY A 49 -18.00 -20.61 -29.70
CA GLY A 49 -19.28 -21.10 -29.19
C GLY A 49 -20.41 -20.06 -29.19
N ALA A 50 -21.60 -20.52 -28.80
CA ALA A 50 -22.82 -19.74 -28.84
C ALA A 50 -22.88 -18.66 -27.75
N VAL A 51 -22.32 -18.94 -26.56
CA VAL A 51 -22.31 -18.01 -25.43
C VAL A 51 -21.47 -16.78 -25.76
N TYR A 52 -20.32 -16.96 -26.42
CA TYR A 52 -19.51 -15.83 -26.91
C TYR A 52 -20.29 -14.98 -27.91
N ARG A 53 -20.93 -15.61 -28.90
CA ARG A 53 -21.74 -14.87 -29.90
C ARG A 53 -22.87 -14.11 -29.23
N ALA A 54 -23.49 -14.69 -28.21
CA ALA A 54 -24.57 -14.04 -27.47
C ALA A 54 -24.11 -12.78 -26.73
N TYR A 55 -22.96 -12.82 -26.04
CA TYR A 55 -22.37 -11.62 -25.44
C TYR A 55 -21.93 -10.59 -26.47
N ARG A 56 -21.31 -11.02 -27.57
CA ARG A 56 -20.89 -10.11 -28.66
C ARG A 56 -22.06 -9.39 -29.30
N ASP A 57 -23.15 -10.11 -29.57
CA ASP A 57 -24.33 -9.61 -30.28
C ASP A 57 -25.38 -9.00 -29.31
N GLY A 58 -25.17 -9.16 -27.99
CA GLY A 58 -26.08 -8.73 -26.93
C GLY A 58 -27.41 -9.47 -26.93
N ARG A 59 -27.49 -10.66 -27.54
CA ARG A 59 -28.75 -11.41 -27.77
C ARG A 59 -28.52 -12.91 -27.71
N PHE A 60 -29.43 -13.62 -27.03
CA PHE A 60 -29.49 -15.09 -27.08
C PHE A 60 -30.83 -15.50 -27.69
N PRO A 61 -30.88 -15.83 -29.00
CA PRO A 61 -32.11 -16.25 -29.62
C PRO A 61 -32.67 -17.50 -28.93
N PRO A 62 -34.00 -17.61 -28.80
CA PRO A 62 -34.99 -16.74 -29.45
C PRO A 62 -35.58 -15.66 -28.51
N PHE A 63 -34.91 -15.36 -27.39
CA PHE A 63 -35.38 -14.39 -26.40
C PHE A 63 -35.19 -12.95 -26.87
N ALA A 64 -36.14 -12.08 -26.51
CA ALA A 64 -36.12 -10.67 -26.93
C ALA A 64 -35.23 -9.78 -26.04
N GLY A 65 -35.04 -10.16 -24.78
CA GLY A 65 -34.24 -9.41 -23.81
C GLY A 65 -32.74 -9.36 -24.14
N PRO A 66 -32.02 -8.36 -23.60
CA PRO A 66 -30.58 -8.25 -23.78
C PRO A 66 -29.83 -9.41 -23.10
N PHE A 67 -28.70 -9.80 -23.69
CA PHE A 67 -27.77 -10.78 -23.14
C PHE A 67 -26.44 -10.09 -22.82
N GLU A 68 -26.39 -9.43 -21.67
CA GLU A 68 -25.24 -8.63 -21.23
C GLU A 68 -24.83 -8.89 -19.77
N ASP A 69 -25.70 -9.52 -18.97
CA ASP A 69 -25.43 -9.74 -17.56
C ASP A 69 -24.38 -10.85 -17.32
N ASP A 70 -23.50 -10.62 -16.35
CA ASP A 70 -22.48 -11.58 -15.91
C ASP A 70 -23.09 -12.86 -15.31
N ASP A 71 -24.28 -12.75 -14.71
CA ASP A 71 -24.97 -13.87 -14.06
C ASP A 71 -25.59 -14.87 -15.07
N GLU A 72 -25.56 -14.57 -16.37
CA GLU A 72 -26.04 -15.48 -17.41
C GLU A 72 -25.21 -16.78 -17.44
N VAL A 73 -23.94 -16.69 -17.09
CA VAL A 73 -22.98 -17.81 -17.08
C VAL A 73 -22.56 -18.27 -15.68
N ALA A 74 -22.97 -17.54 -14.65
CA ALA A 74 -22.60 -17.82 -13.27
C ALA A 74 -23.25 -19.11 -12.75
N ILE A 75 -22.46 -19.92 -12.04
CA ILE A 75 -22.89 -21.14 -11.37
C ILE A 75 -22.26 -21.22 -9.99
N LEU A 76 -22.97 -21.87 -9.06
CA LEU A 76 -22.42 -22.26 -7.77
C LEU A 76 -21.80 -23.64 -7.89
N HIS A 77 -20.54 -23.79 -7.47
CA HIS A 77 -19.90 -25.09 -7.33
C HIS A 77 -19.87 -25.49 -5.85
N ALA A 78 -19.98 -26.80 -5.61
CA ALA A 78 -19.52 -27.38 -4.37
C ALA A 78 -17.99 -27.24 -4.27
N PRO A 79 -17.43 -27.15 -3.05
CA PRO A 79 -16.00 -27.00 -2.86
C PRO A 79 -15.22 -28.21 -3.39
N ALA A 80 -13.91 -28.08 -3.53
CA ALA A 80 -13.03 -29.08 -4.13
C ALA A 80 -13.16 -30.48 -3.48
N GLU A 81 -13.36 -30.53 -2.17
CA GLU A 81 -13.53 -31.74 -1.36
C GLU A 81 -14.80 -32.52 -1.72
N ALA A 82 -15.79 -31.85 -2.31
CA ALA A 82 -17.04 -32.44 -2.81
C ALA A 82 -17.02 -32.66 -4.33
N GLY A 83 -15.86 -32.51 -4.99
CA GLY A 83 -15.66 -32.85 -6.40
C GLY A 83 -16.18 -31.82 -7.41
N TRP A 84 -16.31 -30.55 -7.01
CA TRP A 84 -16.74 -29.45 -7.89
C TRP A 84 -18.13 -29.65 -8.52
N ILE A 85 -19.03 -30.36 -7.83
CA ILE A 85 -20.39 -30.60 -8.34
C ILE A 85 -21.10 -29.24 -8.49
N ALA A 86 -21.67 -28.98 -9.67
CA ALA A 86 -22.51 -27.81 -9.89
C ALA A 86 -23.76 -27.89 -9.00
N ALA A 87 -23.87 -26.98 -8.04
CA ALA A 87 -25.01 -26.85 -7.15
C ALA A 87 -26.13 -25.99 -7.76
N SER A 88 -25.83 -25.27 -8.85
CA SER A 88 -26.80 -24.51 -9.63
C SER A 88 -26.48 -24.60 -11.13
N ASP A 89 -27.49 -24.35 -11.97
CA ASP A 89 -27.36 -24.32 -13.43
C ASP A 89 -27.21 -22.88 -13.93
N ALA A 90 -26.41 -22.70 -14.99
CA ALA A 90 -26.24 -21.40 -15.63
C ALA A 90 -27.55 -20.97 -16.32
N MET A 91 -27.86 -19.69 -16.28
CA MET A 91 -29.06 -19.17 -16.96
C MET A 91 -29.01 -19.46 -18.47
N VAL A 92 -27.82 -19.41 -19.09
CA VAL A 92 -27.66 -19.72 -20.51
C VAL A 92 -27.98 -21.17 -20.87
N ASP A 93 -27.74 -22.13 -19.97
CA ASP A 93 -28.10 -23.55 -20.18
C ASP A 93 -29.62 -23.75 -20.06
N LEU A 94 -30.25 -23.04 -19.11
CA LEU A 94 -31.71 -23.03 -18.96
C LEU A 94 -32.39 -22.37 -20.18
N ARG A 95 -31.86 -21.24 -20.65
CA ARG A 95 -32.30 -20.58 -21.90
C ARG A 95 -32.14 -21.49 -23.10
N ALA A 96 -31.01 -22.19 -23.24
CA ALA A 96 -30.78 -23.13 -24.33
C ALA A 96 -31.77 -24.31 -24.29
N THR A 97 -32.12 -24.79 -23.10
CA THR A 97 -33.13 -25.85 -22.90
C THR A 97 -34.51 -25.36 -23.35
N LEU A 98 -34.91 -24.15 -22.94
CA LEU A 98 -36.18 -23.52 -23.34
C LEU A 98 -36.23 -23.23 -24.85
N ALA A 99 -35.14 -22.74 -25.44
CA ALA A 99 -35.01 -22.51 -26.88
C ALA A 99 -35.19 -23.81 -27.68
N ALA A 100 -34.58 -24.91 -27.21
CA ALA A 100 -34.73 -26.22 -27.83
C ALA A 100 -36.17 -26.75 -27.70
N ALA A 101 -36.83 -26.54 -26.55
CA ALA A 101 -38.23 -26.89 -26.35
C ALA A 101 -39.16 -26.13 -27.32
N TRP A 102 -38.92 -24.83 -27.50
CA TRP A 102 -39.70 -24.02 -28.44
C TRP A 102 -39.45 -24.47 -29.88
N SER A 103 -38.19 -24.69 -30.28
CA SER A 103 -37.87 -25.19 -31.62
C SER A 103 -38.51 -26.56 -31.91
N ALA A 104 -38.72 -27.39 -30.88
CA ALA A 104 -39.41 -28.68 -30.99
C ALA A 104 -40.95 -28.57 -30.97
N GLY A 105 -41.50 -27.37 -30.81
CA GLY A 105 -42.94 -27.13 -30.68
C GLY A 105 -43.52 -27.56 -29.33
N ALA A 106 -42.69 -27.95 -28.36
CA ALA A 106 -43.13 -28.40 -27.04
C ALA A 106 -43.63 -27.25 -26.16
N ILE A 107 -43.10 -26.04 -26.36
CA ILE A 107 -43.56 -24.82 -25.69
C ILE A 107 -43.77 -23.69 -26.71
N GLY A 108 -44.82 -22.90 -26.51
CA GLY A 108 -45.08 -21.71 -27.32
C GLY A 108 -44.12 -20.54 -26.97
N PRO A 109 -44.05 -19.51 -27.82
CA PRO A 109 -43.16 -18.36 -27.59
C PRO A 109 -43.45 -17.62 -26.27
N GLU A 110 -44.73 -17.43 -25.93
CA GLU A 110 -45.14 -16.74 -24.69
C GLU A 110 -44.70 -17.52 -23.43
N GLY A 111 -44.90 -18.83 -23.42
CA GLY A 111 -44.47 -19.68 -22.30
C GLY A 111 -42.94 -19.76 -22.17
N CYS A 112 -42.24 -19.78 -23.31
CA CYS A 112 -40.78 -19.79 -23.35
C CYS A 112 -40.20 -18.52 -22.72
N GLU A 113 -40.71 -17.35 -23.11
CA GLU A 113 -40.29 -16.06 -22.57
C GLU A 113 -40.68 -15.92 -21.08
N ALA A 114 -41.90 -16.34 -20.71
CA ALA A 114 -42.37 -16.28 -19.32
C ALA A 114 -41.51 -17.12 -18.37
N LEU A 115 -41.12 -18.33 -18.77
CA LEU A 115 -40.24 -19.19 -17.97
C LEU A 115 -38.82 -18.63 -17.87
N ALA A 116 -38.26 -18.14 -18.98
CA ALA A 116 -36.95 -17.51 -18.96
C ALA A 116 -36.94 -16.29 -18.02
N HIS A 117 -37.99 -15.47 -18.06
CA HIS A 117 -38.13 -14.33 -17.17
C HIS A 117 -38.29 -14.76 -15.70
N ALA A 118 -39.09 -15.80 -15.41
CA ALA A 118 -39.27 -16.31 -14.06
C ALA A 118 -37.95 -16.80 -13.45
N LEU A 119 -37.16 -17.56 -14.21
CA LEU A 119 -35.85 -18.06 -13.78
C LEU A 119 -34.81 -16.95 -13.62
N LYS A 120 -34.83 -15.94 -14.50
CA LYS A 120 -33.91 -14.81 -14.44
C LYS A 120 -34.08 -14.01 -13.14
N ARG A 121 -35.30 -13.90 -12.60
CA ARG A 121 -35.57 -13.21 -11.32
C ARG A 121 -34.98 -13.93 -10.11
N LEU A 122 -34.67 -15.22 -10.22
CA LEU A 122 -34.04 -15.97 -9.14
C LEU A 122 -32.55 -15.62 -9.07
N PRO A 123 -31.96 -15.50 -7.86
CA PRO A 123 -30.51 -15.46 -7.71
C PRO A 123 -29.86 -16.67 -8.36
N PHE A 124 -28.69 -16.51 -9.00
CA PHE A 124 -28.01 -17.61 -9.70
C PHE A 124 -27.79 -18.90 -8.86
N PRO A 125 -27.57 -18.86 -7.52
CA PRO A 125 -27.44 -20.08 -6.72
C PRO A 125 -28.73 -20.91 -6.62
N GLU A 126 -29.89 -20.30 -6.87
CA GLU A 126 -31.20 -20.95 -6.78
C GLU A 126 -31.71 -21.47 -8.14
N ARG A 127 -30.98 -21.15 -9.21
CA ARG A 127 -31.30 -21.60 -10.57
C ARG A 127 -30.90 -23.06 -10.75
N SER A 128 -31.84 -23.87 -11.19
CA SER A 128 -31.59 -25.28 -11.52
C SER A 128 -32.63 -25.78 -12.51
N HIS A 129 -32.32 -26.88 -13.18
CA HIS A 129 -33.27 -27.59 -14.03
C HIS A 129 -34.49 -28.07 -13.23
N ALA A 130 -34.30 -28.51 -11.99
CA ALA A 130 -35.40 -28.83 -11.08
C ALA A 130 -36.31 -27.62 -10.82
N ARG A 131 -35.72 -26.43 -10.62
CA ARG A 131 -36.46 -25.18 -10.49
C ARG A 131 -37.21 -24.82 -11.78
N LEU A 132 -36.59 -24.98 -12.95
CA LEU A 132 -37.26 -24.81 -14.24
C LEU A 132 -38.51 -25.69 -14.36
N LEU A 133 -38.44 -26.97 -13.96
CA LEU A 133 -39.60 -27.87 -13.98
C LEU A 133 -40.69 -27.44 -12.99
N ALA A 134 -40.30 -26.93 -11.81
CA ALA A 134 -41.25 -26.42 -10.83
C ALA A 134 -41.98 -25.16 -11.31
N GLU A 135 -41.27 -24.22 -11.93
CA GLU A 135 -41.87 -23.02 -12.55
C GLU A 135 -42.76 -23.40 -13.75
N ALA A 136 -42.34 -24.37 -14.59
CA ALA A 136 -43.16 -24.84 -15.70
C ALA A 136 -44.47 -25.49 -15.24
N ALA A 137 -44.46 -26.20 -14.11
CA ALA A 137 -45.66 -26.82 -13.55
C ALA A 137 -46.63 -25.81 -12.91
N SER A 138 -46.17 -24.62 -12.53
CA SER A 138 -47.00 -23.58 -11.89
C SER A 138 -47.69 -22.65 -12.88
N LEU A 139 -47.27 -22.66 -14.15
CA LEU A 139 -47.87 -21.84 -15.20
C LEU A 139 -49.06 -22.54 -15.88
N PRO A 140 -50.11 -21.80 -16.32
CA PRO A 140 -51.25 -22.37 -17.05
C PRO A 140 -50.86 -23.05 -18.37
N CYS A 141 -49.76 -22.59 -18.95
CA CYS A 141 -49.05 -23.22 -20.04
C CYS A 141 -47.55 -23.11 -19.72
N PRO A 142 -46.78 -24.18 -19.92
CA PRO A 142 -47.05 -25.24 -20.88
C PRO A 142 -47.72 -26.50 -20.29
N GLY A 143 -48.36 -27.32 -21.15
CA GLY A 143 -49.10 -28.53 -20.74
C GLY A 143 -48.19 -29.70 -20.33
N PRO A 144 -48.78 -30.84 -19.88
CA PRO A 144 -48.03 -32.00 -19.38
C PRO A 144 -46.95 -32.55 -20.32
N GLU A 145 -47.19 -32.52 -21.63
CA GLU A 145 -46.25 -32.96 -22.66
C GLU A 145 -44.98 -32.11 -22.70
N ALA A 146 -45.10 -30.80 -22.51
CA ALA A 146 -43.98 -29.89 -22.46
C ALA A 146 -43.12 -30.08 -21.21
N LEU A 147 -43.77 -30.33 -20.08
CA LEU A 147 -43.08 -30.61 -18.82
C LEU A 147 -42.25 -31.91 -18.94
N GLU A 148 -42.79 -32.94 -19.58
CA GLU A 148 -42.03 -34.17 -19.88
C GLU A 148 -40.90 -33.90 -20.87
N TRP A 149 -41.13 -33.07 -21.90
CA TRP A 149 -40.07 -32.71 -22.83
C TRP A 149 -38.90 -32.01 -22.12
N LEU A 150 -39.19 -30.99 -21.30
CA LEU A 150 -38.18 -30.26 -20.53
C LEU A 150 -37.42 -31.18 -19.59
N ARG A 151 -38.10 -32.15 -18.98
CA ARG A 151 -37.50 -33.15 -18.09
C ARG A 151 -36.46 -34.01 -18.81
N ARG A 152 -36.75 -34.41 -20.05
CA ARG A 152 -35.93 -35.38 -20.81
C ARG A 152 -34.80 -34.75 -21.60
N HIS A 153 -34.85 -33.46 -21.91
CA HIS A 153 -33.96 -32.82 -22.88
C HIS A 153 -33.21 -31.60 -22.33
N PRO A 154 -32.49 -31.69 -21.19
CA PRO A 154 -31.64 -30.59 -20.73
C PRO A 154 -30.51 -30.31 -21.74
N VAL A 155 -30.21 -29.03 -21.95
CA VAL A 155 -29.14 -28.57 -22.83
C VAL A 155 -28.00 -27.98 -22.02
N ALA A 156 -26.84 -28.65 -22.04
CA ALA A 156 -25.60 -28.14 -21.47
C ALA A 156 -24.83 -27.29 -22.51
N GLN A 157 -25.29 -26.07 -22.75
CA GLN A 157 -24.69 -25.15 -23.73
C GLN A 157 -23.27 -24.74 -23.34
N LYS A 158 -22.99 -24.46 -22.05
CA LYS A 158 -21.64 -24.17 -21.57
C LYS A 158 -20.67 -25.31 -21.91
N ARG A 159 -21.10 -26.56 -21.72
CA ARG A 159 -20.29 -27.76 -22.04
C ARG A 159 -20.00 -27.84 -23.54
N ARG A 160 -21.02 -27.66 -24.39
CA ARG A 160 -20.87 -27.69 -25.85
C ARG A 160 -19.87 -26.63 -26.34
N ASP A 161 -19.95 -25.41 -25.81
CA ASP A 161 -19.02 -24.33 -26.14
C ASP A 161 -17.58 -24.66 -25.70
N ALA A 162 -17.42 -25.28 -24.53
CA ALA A 162 -16.11 -25.72 -24.05
C ALA A 162 -15.52 -26.84 -24.92
N GLU A 163 -16.33 -27.83 -25.31
CA GLU A 163 -15.93 -28.91 -26.22
C GLU A 163 -15.52 -28.35 -27.60
N GLU A 164 -16.28 -27.39 -28.14
CA GLU A 164 -15.96 -26.70 -29.40
C GLU A 164 -14.60 -25.97 -29.31
N LEU A 165 -14.36 -25.26 -28.21
CA LEU A 165 -13.08 -24.60 -27.95
C LEU A 165 -11.91 -25.59 -27.91
N LEU A 166 -12.06 -26.69 -27.17
CA LEU A 166 -11.02 -27.72 -27.07
C LEU A 166 -10.72 -28.34 -28.43
N ALA A 167 -11.75 -28.65 -29.21
CA ALA A 167 -11.59 -29.16 -30.57
C ALA A 167 -10.85 -28.17 -31.48
N ARG A 168 -11.10 -26.86 -31.32
CA ARG A 168 -10.40 -25.80 -32.06
C ARG A 168 -8.94 -25.68 -31.64
N ILE A 169 -8.64 -25.75 -30.34
CA ILE A 169 -7.26 -25.71 -29.81
C ILE A 169 -6.44 -26.90 -30.35
N VAL A 170 -7.00 -28.11 -30.33
CA VAL A 170 -6.30 -29.32 -30.82
C VAL A 170 -5.99 -29.24 -32.32
N ARG A 171 -6.85 -28.59 -33.11
CA ARG A 171 -6.67 -28.44 -34.57
C ARG A 171 -5.78 -27.27 -34.97
N ALA A 172 -5.52 -26.34 -34.07
CA ALA A 172 -4.76 -25.13 -34.36
C ALA A 172 -3.26 -25.37 -34.12
N SER A 173 -2.42 -24.90 -35.05
CA SER A 173 -1.01 -24.62 -34.76
C SER A 173 -0.93 -23.18 -34.24
N PRO A 174 -0.45 -22.95 -33.00
CA PRO A 174 -0.42 -21.60 -32.45
C PRO A 174 0.72 -20.80 -33.05
N ASP A 175 0.45 -20.13 -34.18
CA ASP A 175 1.37 -19.13 -34.70
C ASP A 175 1.27 -17.87 -33.85
N ARG A 176 2.42 -17.31 -33.47
CA ARG A 176 2.46 -16.00 -32.81
C ARG A 176 1.89 -14.95 -33.75
N ARG A 177 1.07 -14.05 -33.20
CA ARG A 177 0.48 -12.95 -33.96
C ARG A 177 1.04 -11.62 -33.47
N ALA A 178 1.40 -10.75 -34.40
CA ALA A 178 1.77 -9.39 -34.03
C ALA A 178 0.53 -8.69 -33.42
N PRO A 179 0.66 -8.02 -32.27
CA PRO A 179 -0.47 -7.35 -31.64
C PRO A 179 -0.88 -6.12 -32.45
N GLY A 180 -2.19 -5.93 -32.62
CA GLY A 180 -2.78 -4.74 -33.25
C GLY A 180 -2.86 -3.51 -32.34
N PHE A 181 -2.31 -3.58 -31.13
CA PHE A 181 -2.38 -2.54 -30.10
C PHE A 181 -1.07 -2.48 -29.30
N ARG A 182 -0.87 -1.36 -28.59
CA ARG A 182 0.25 -1.19 -27.65
C ARG A 182 -0.22 -1.39 -26.23
N PHE A 183 0.38 -2.34 -25.52
CA PHE A 183 0.12 -2.55 -24.10
C PHE A 183 0.90 -1.54 -23.24
N THR A 184 0.21 -0.86 -22.32
CA THR A 184 0.81 0.10 -21.38
C THR A 184 0.78 -0.47 -19.97
N ARG A 185 1.97 -0.65 -19.38
CA ARG A 185 2.17 -1.02 -17.98
C ARG A 185 1.83 0.16 -17.08
N SER A 186 0.59 0.20 -16.58
CA SER A 186 0.16 1.25 -15.64
C SER A 186 0.64 0.92 -14.23
N LEU A 187 0.59 1.90 -13.33
CA LEU A 187 0.85 1.69 -11.90
C LEU A 187 0.01 0.53 -11.32
N ALA A 188 -1.27 0.45 -11.68
CA ALA A 188 -2.15 -0.65 -11.24
C ALA A 188 -1.67 -2.03 -11.73
N TRP A 189 -1.08 -2.10 -12.93
CA TRP A 189 -0.48 -3.33 -13.47
C TRP A 189 0.82 -3.69 -12.74
N GLU A 190 1.67 -2.71 -12.45
CA GLU A 190 2.88 -2.92 -11.65
C GLU A 190 2.55 -3.40 -10.23
N SER A 191 1.54 -2.79 -9.59
CA SER A 191 1.04 -3.24 -8.29
C SER A 191 0.51 -4.66 -8.33
N PHE A 192 -0.26 -5.03 -9.36
CA PHE A 192 -0.74 -6.40 -9.54
C PHE A 192 0.42 -7.39 -9.66
N LEU A 193 1.44 -7.10 -10.47
CA LEU A 193 2.62 -7.94 -10.59
C LEU A 193 3.39 -8.06 -9.28
N ALA A 194 3.51 -6.98 -8.52
CA ALA A 194 4.14 -7.01 -7.20
C ALA A 194 3.35 -7.90 -6.22
N THR A 195 2.02 -7.86 -6.24
CA THR A 195 1.17 -8.74 -5.42
C THR A 195 1.28 -10.21 -5.83
N GLN A 196 1.37 -10.51 -7.13
CA GLN A 196 1.55 -11.89 -7.62
C GLN A 196 2.96 -12.44 -7.37
N ALA A 197 3.98 -11.56 -7.37
CA ALA A 197 5.36 -11.92 -7.05
C ALA A 197 5.60 -12.04 -5.53
N ALA A 198 4.73 -11.45 -4.71
CA ALA A 198 4.81 -11.57 -3.26
C ALA A 198 4.39 -12.99 -2.84
N VAL A 199 5.40 -13.84 -2.62
CA VAL A 199 5.25 -15.01 -1.74
C VAL A 199 4.72 -14.49 -0.40
N PRO A 200 3.64 -15.06 0.19
CA PRO A 200 3.23 -14.64 1.53
C PRO A 200 4.44 -14.79 2.45
N PRO A 201 4.78 -13.78 3.27
CA PRO A 201 5.93 -13.89 4.15
C PRO A 201 5.64 -14.99 5.16
N GLN A 202 6.10 -16.20 4.85
CA GLN A 202 6.36 -17.21 5.87
C GLN A 202 7.52 -16.65 6.67
N GLY A 203 7.20 -16.21 7.88
CA GLY A 203 8.08 -15.81 8.97
C GLY A 203 9.57 -15.77 8.64
N GLU A 204 10.00 -14.68 8.05
CA GLU A 204 11.39 -14.26 8.16
C GLU A 204 11.37 -12.76 8.41
N GLU A 205 12.00 -12.38 9.53
CA GLU A 205 12.61 -11.09 9.76
C GLU A 205 13.51 -10.77 8.57
N GLN A 206 12.92 -10.34 7.45
CA GLN A 206 13.68 -9.79 6.35
C GLN A 206 14.21 -8.46 6.84
N GLY A 207 15.49 -8.53 7.21
CA GLY A 207 16.22 -7.50 7.91
C GLY A 207 15.98 -6.12 7.32
N GLU A 208 16.09 -5.14 8.22
CA GLU A 208 16.44 -3.77 7.92
C GLU A 208 17.11 -3.68 6.54
N LYS A 209 16.39 -3.19 5.53
CA LYS A 209 17.01 -2.82 4.25
C LYS A 209 18.20 -1.94 4.64
N GLN A 210 19.41 -2.47 4.40
CA GLN A 210 20.71 -2.22 5.06
C GLN A 210 21.24 -0.77 5.15
N GLY A 211 20.42 0.26 4.97
CA GLY A 211 20.81 1.66 5.14
C GLY A 211 19.79 2.53 5.90
N GLY A 212 18.61 2.02 6.26
CA GLY A 212 17.60 2.82 6.97
C GLY A 212 18.06 3.29 8.35
N GLY A 213 18.61 2.38 9.15
CA GLY A 213 19.13 2.69 10.49
C GLY A 213 20.27 3.71 10.47
N ALA A 214 21.20 3.60 9.50
CA ALA A 214 22.32 4.54 9.37
C ALA A 214 21.86 5.95 9.02
N LEU A 215 20.87 6.10 8.15
CA LEU A 215 20.25 7.39 7.83
C LEU A 215 19.57 8.02 9.06
N LEU A 216 18.82 7.23 9.83
CA LEU A 216 18.17 7.72 11.03
C LEU A 216 19.19 8.18 12.09
N ARG A 217 20.28 7.43 12.28
CA ARG A 217 21.41 7.85 13.12
C ARG A 217 22.09 9.13 12.65
N GLU A 218 22.32 9.26 11.34
CA GLU A 218 22.88 10.48 10.76
C GLU A 218 21.96 11.67 11.00
N LEU A 219 20.64 11.51 10.80
CA LEU A 219 19.67 12.56 11.09
C LEU A 219 19.70 12.94 12.57
N ALA A 220 19.72 11.94 13.46
CA ALA A 220 19.71 12.14 14.90
C ALA A 220 20.83 13.09 15.34
N VAL A 221 22.05 12.95 14.80
CA VAL A 221 23.19 13.79 15.20
C VAL A 221 23.29 15.08 14.39
N SER A 222 23.07 15.02 13.08
CA SER A 222 23.22 16.18 12.20
C SER A 222 22.09 17.20 12.32
N ASP A 223 20.86 16.77 12.60
CA ASP A 223 19.69 17.62 12.81
C ASP A 223 18.76 17.02 13.89
N PRO A 224 19.13 17.15 15.17
CA PRO A 224 18.37 16.58 16.29
C PRO A 224 16.95 17.19 16.43
N VAL A 225 16.74 18.41 15.93
CA VAL A 225 15.41 19.04 15.92
C VAL A 225 14.51 18.34 14.91
N ALA A 226 14.97 18.18 13.66
CA ALA A 226 14.21 17.45 12.65
C ALA A 226 14.00 15.98 13.01
N TRP A 227 14.99 15.35 13.66
CA TRP A 227 14.85 14.01 14.24
C TRP A 227 13.67 13.93 15.19
N ARG A 228 13.61 14.84 16.17
CA ARG A 228 12.53 14.91 17.17
C ARG A 228 11.17 15.15 16.51
N GLU A 229 11.07 16.09 15.60
CA GLU A 229 9.80 16.42 14.92
C GLU A 229 9.27 15.26 14.08
N LEU A 230 10.13 14.61 13.30
CA LEU A 230 9.75 13.43 12.53
C LEU A 230 9.30 12.28 13.43
N ARG A 231 10.00 12.09 14.55
CA ARG A 231 9.64 11.05 15.52
C ARG A 231 8.29 11.31 16.17
N LEU A 232 8.02 12.54 16.60
CA LEU A 232 6.72 12.94 17.14
C LEU A 232 5.60 12.83 16.11
N THR A 233 5.89 13.09 14.83
CA THR A 233 4.93 12.91 13.74
C THR A 233 4.62 11.43 13.51
N ALA A 234 5.62 10.56 13.57
CA ALA A 234 5.47 9.11 13.38
C ALA A 234 4.78 8.42 14.56
N GLU A 235 5.09 8.81 15.80
CA GLU A 235 4.57 8.18 17.02
C GLU A 235 3.32 8.87 17.58
N GLY A 236 2.99 10.06 17.07
CA GLY A 236 1.99 10.96 17.65
C GLY A 236 2.48 11.67 18.91
N HIS A 237 1.87 12.84 19.20
CA HIS A 237 2.15 13.56 20.42
C HIS A 237 1.64 12.80 21.66
N PRO A 238 2.36 12.83 22.80
CA PRO A 238 1.82 12.33 24.04
C PRO A 238 0.48 12.97 24.38
N GLY A 239 -0.48 12.14 24.79
CA GLY A 239 -1.64 12.61 25.52
C GLY A 239 -1.19 13.30 26.81
N LEU A 240 -1.94 14.31 27.25
CA LEU A 240 -1.72 14.90 28.56
C LEU A 240 -2.06 13.84 29.62
N SER A 241 -1.05 13.28 30.29
CA SER A 241 -1.30 12.60 31.56
C SER A 241 -1.84 13.64 32.55
N VAL A 242 -2.84 13.25 33.34
CA VAL A 242 -3.56 14.07 34.33
C VAL A 242 -2.57 14.98 35.09
N PRO A 243 -2.89 16.27 35.33
CA PRO A 243 -1.98 17.17 36.01
C PRO A 243 -1.71 16.66 37.42
N GLY A 244 -0.53 16.11 37.66
CA GLY A 244 0.13 16.25 38.95
C GLY A 244 0.57 17.72 39.10
N ALA A 245 0.72 18.21 40.33
CA ALA A 245 1.41 19.47 40.56
C ALA A 245 2.73 19.46 39.76
N PRO A 246 3.13 20.59 39.15
CA PRO A 246 4.38 20.64 38.40
C PRO A 246 5.52 20.17 39.30
N ASP A 247 6.42 19.37 38.74
CA ASP A 247 7.69 19.13 39.38
C ASP A 247 8.36 20.50 39.57
N ALA A 248 8.60 20.89 40.82
CA ALA A 248 9.24 22.16 41.15
C ALA A 248 10.58 22.29 40.41
N ALA A 249 11.26 21.16 40.17
CA ALA A 249 12.49 21.09 39.39
C ALA A 249 12.28 21.48 37.91
N ALA A 250 11.17 21.06 37.29
CA ALA A 250 10.87 21.39 35.89
C ALA A 250 10.57 22.89 35.70
N LEU A 251 9.88 23.50 36.67
CA LEU A 251 9.65 24.95 36.65
C LEU A 251 10.94 25.74 36.88
N GLU A 252 11.80 25.26 37.78
CA GLU A 252 13.11 25.89 38.05
C GLU A 252 14.03 25.80 36.83
N ASP A 253 14.13 24.64 36.18
CA ASP A 253 14.88 24.45 34.93
C ASP A 253 14.36 25.36 33.81
N PHE A 254 13.04 25.39 33.60
CA PHE A 254 12.41 26.27 32.62
C PHE A 254 12.77 27.74 32.88
N ARG A 255 12.72 28.18 34.15
CA ARG A 255 13.10 29.56 34.51
C ARG A 255 14.58 29.82 34.25
N HIS A 256 15.45 28.86 34.53
CA HIS A 256 16.88 28.97 34.24
C HIS A 256 17.13 29.13 32.73
N ARG A 257 16.59 28.23 31.90
CA ARG A 257 16.74 28.24 30.43
C ARG A 257 16.24 29.52 29.78
N HIS A 258 15.16 30.10 30.32
CA HIS A 258 14.55 31.32 29.79
C HIS A 258 14.99 32.62 30.52
N GLY A 259 15.90 32.54 31.50
CA GLY A 259 16.37 33.70 32.26
C GLY A 259 15.29 34.36 33.14
N LEU A 260 14.26 33.61 33.54
CA LEU A 260 13.07 34.10 34.26
C LEU A 260 13.28 34.08 35.78
N TRP A 261 14.29 34.79 36.26
CA TRP A 261 14.70 34.77 37.68
C TRP A 261 13.74 35.51 38.61
N ARG A 262 13.07 36.56 38.12
CA ARG A 262 12.12 37.38 38.89
C ARG A 262 10.68 37.00 38.56
N ARG A 263 9.78 37.12 39.52
CA ARG A 263 8.34 36.89 39.32
C ARG A 263 7.77 37.76 38.19
N SER A 264 8.12 39.05 38.15
CA SER A 264 7.68 39.96 37.09
C SER A 264 8.18 39.58 35.69
N ALA A 265 9.36 38.94 35.58
CA ALA A 265 9.87 38.45 34.31
C ALA A 265 9.06 37.22 33.83
N LEU A 266 8.71 36.31 34.73
CA LEU A 266 7.83 35.19 34.43
C LEU A 266 6.44 35.68 34.00
N GLU A 267 5.85 36.63 34.73
CA GLU A 267 4.54 37.20 34.40
C GLU A 267 4.54 37.90 33.02
N ALA A 268 5.60 38.65 32.70
CA ALA A 268 5.76 39.26 31.38
C ALA A 268 5.93 38.22 30.26
N TRP A 269 6.68 37.14 30.51
CA TRP A 269 6.82 36.04 29.57
C TRP A 269 5.49 35.33 29.32
N LEU A 270 4.74 35.02 30.38
CA LEU A 270 3.41 34.40 30.29
C LEU A 270 2.44 35.27 29.48
N ALA A 271 2.42 36.58 29.75
CA ALA A 271 1.60 37.53 29.00
C ALA A 271 2.00 37.62 27.52
N ALA A 272 3.30 37.55 27.20
CA ALA A 272 3.79 37.57 25.82
C ALA A 272 3.46 36.29 25.03
N HIS A 273 3.10 35.20 25.71
CA HIS A 273 2.80 33.90 25.10
C HIS A 273 1.34 33.46 25.29
N ASP A 274 0.46 34.37 25.71
CA ASP A 274 -0.97 34.12 25.96
C ASP A 274 -1.23 32.95 26.94
N LEU A 275 -0.38 32.82 27.98
CA LEU A 275 -0.47 31.75 28.97
C LEU A 275 -0.86 32.28 30.35
N ASP A 276 -1.71 31.53 31.04
CA ASP A 276 -1.89 31.62 32.49
C ASP A 276 -0.99 30.61 33.21
N GLU A 277 -0.95 30.67 34.55
CA GLU A 277 -0.16 29.73 35.37
C GLU A 277 -0.56 28.26 35.11
N ALA A 278 -1.85 28.00 34.92
CA ALA A 278 -2.34 26.67 34.55
C ALA A 278 -1.86 26.23 33.16
N GLY A 279 -1.77 27.16 32.21
CA GLY A 279 -1.22 26.97 30.87
C GLY A 279 0.26 26.65 30.89
N LEU A 280 1.04 27.34 31.74
CA LEU A 280 2.44 27.00 31.97
C LEU A 280 2.60 25.58 32.51
N HIS A 281 1.78 25.18 33.50
CA HIS A 281 1.85 23.81 34.03
C HIS A 281 1.50 22.76 32.96
N ARG A 282 0.51 23.03 32.08
CA ARG A 282 0.20 22.15 30.95
C ARG A 282 1.35 22.09 29.93
N LEU A 283 2.03 23.21 29.69
CA LEU A 283 3.18 23.28 28.80
C LEU A 283 4.34 22.43 29.32
N LEU A 284 4.71 22.60 30.59
CA LEU A 284 5.77 21.83 31.24
C LEU A 284 5.45 20.34 31.32
N ALA A 285 4.20 19.97 31.65
CA ALA A 285 3.76 18.58 31.65
C ALA A 285 3.83 17.94 30.25
N ARG A 286 3.51 18.71 29.20
CA ARG A 286 3.62 18.26 27.81
C ARG A 286 5.08 18.09 27.39
N GLU A 287 5.95 19.02 27.76
CA GLU A 287 7.39 18.93 27.52
C GLU A 287 7.97 17.67 28.20
N ALA A 288 7.66 17.45 29.49
CA ALA A 288 8.09 16.24 30.22
C ALA A 288 7.58 14.93 29.58
N ALA A 289 6.33 14.89 29.13
CA ALA A 289 5.76 13.71 28.47
C ALA A 289 6.42 13.42 27.10
N ILE A 290 6.85 14.45 26.38
CA ILE A 290 7.64 14.31 25.16
C ILE A 290 9.01 13.72 25.51
N TRP A 291 9.67 14.23 26.56
CA TRP A 291 10.98 13.73 26.99
C TRP A 291 10.97 12.27 27.42
N GLU A 292 10.02 11.88 28.26
CA GLU A 292 9.88 10.49 28.70
C GLU A 292 9.69 9.52 27.52
N ARG A 293 9.03 9.98 26.45
CA ARG A 293 8.88 9.19 25.22
C ARG A 293 10.18 9.07 24.44
N LEU A 294 10.86 10.19 24.26
CA LEU A 294 12.08 10.25 23.45
C LEU A 294 13.21 9.42 24.06
N ARG A 295 13.25 9.25 25.39
CA ARG A 295 14.17 8.33 26.09
C ARG A 295 14.07 6.87 25.67
N ARG A 296 12.95 6.45 25.08
CA ARG A 296 12.77 5.08 24.59
C ARG A 296 13.23 4.98 23.14
N PRO A 297 13.75 3.83 22.66
CA PRO A 297 14.02 3.66 21.24
C PRO A 297 12.71 3.70 20.43
N PRO A 298 12.69 4.30 19.23
CA PRO A 298 11.51 4.25 18.36
C PRO A 298 11.22 2.82 17.92
N ALA A 299 9.93 2.46 17.92
CA ALA A 299 9.46 1.16 17.44
C ALA A 299 9.80 0.97 15.95
N PRO A 300 9.92 -0.28 15.45
CA PRO A 300 10.26 -0.54 14.04
C PRO A 300 9.32 0.17 13.05
N ALA A 301 8.00 0.13 13.29
CA ALA A 301 7.03 0.82 12.45
C ALA A 301 7.21 2.35 12.44
N SER A 302 7.63 2.95 13.57
CA SER A 302 7.92 4.38 13.65
C SER A 302 9.16 4.74 12.85
N ARG A 303 10.20 3.87 12.84
CA ARG A 303 11.40 4.07 12.02
C ARG A 303 11.06 4.09 10.54
N ASP A 304 10.20 3.18 10.10
CA ASP A 304 9.73 3.13 8.70
C ASP A 304 8.96 4.40 8.33
N ALA A 305 8.05 4.84 9.19
CA ALA A 305 7.29 6.08 8.98
C ALA A 305 8.19 7.32 8.92
N MET A 306 9.24 7.39 9.75
CA MET A 306 10.24 8.47 9.69
C MET A 306 11.01 8.46 8.37
N LEU A 307 11.43 7.28 7.88
CA LEU A 307 12.10 7.14 6.59
C LEU A 307 11.18 7.56 5.43
N ASP A 308 9.90 7.23 5.49
CA ASP A 308 8.92 7.67 4.49
C ASP A 308 8.70 9.18 4.52
N ALA A 309 8.61 9.79 5.70
CA ALA A 309 8.52 11.24 5.82
C ALA A 309 9.76 11.96 5.24
N LEU A 310 10.96 11.37 5.37
CA LEU A 310 12.17 11.88 4.70
C LEU A 310 12.08 11.78 3.17
N ARG A 311 11.50 10.70 2.64
CA ARG A 311 11.29 10.53 1.19
C ARG A 311 10.29 11.55 0.66
N LEU A 312 9.16 11.73 1.35
CA LEU A 312 8.10 12.67 0.97
C LEU A 312 8.55 14.12 1.05
N SER A 313 9.38 14.48 2.04
CA SER A 313 9.95 15.83 2.15
C SER A 313 11.14 16.10 1.22
N GLY A 314 11.60 15.10 0.45
CA GLY A 314 12.77 15.22 -0.43
C GLY A 314 14.13 15.25 0.29
N ARG A 315 14.16 15.23 1.63
CA ARG A 315 15.40 15.28 2.44
C ARG A 315 16.21 13.99 2.42
N TYR A 316 15.57 12.86 2.08
CA TYR A 316 16.21 11.54 2.08
C TYR A 316 17.46 11.48 1.20
N ALA A 317 17.41 12.03 -0.02
CA ALA A 317 18.51 11.96 -0.97
C ALA A 317 19.75 12.74 -0.50
N GLY A 318 19.55 13.92 0.08
CA GLY A 318 20.63 14.74 0.65
C GLY A 318 21.33 14.05 1.83
N LEU A 319 20.55 13.46 2.73
CA LEU A 319 21.09 12.71 3.87
C LEU A 319 21.86 11.46 3.42
N LYS A 320 21.36 10.75 2.39
CA LYS A 320 22.05 9.61 1.79
C LYS A 320 23.37 10.03 1.13
N ALA A 321 23.40 11.15 0.42
CA ALA A 321 24.61 11.66 -0.20
C ALA A 321 25.65 12.06 0.86
N ARG A 322 25.22 12.70 1.94
CA ARG A 322 26.07 13.05 3.10
C ARG A 322 26.71 11.81 3.72
N LEU A 323 25.95 10.72 3.86
CA LEU A 323 26.46 9.46 4.39
C LEU A 323 27.45 8.79 3.41
N ALA A 324 27.16 8.81 2.11
CA ALA A 324 28.02 8.20 1.07
C ALA A 324 29.36 8.93 0.86
N GLY A 325 29.43 10.23 1.17
CA GLY A 325 30.65 11.04 1.07
C GLY A 325 31.63 10.86 2.24
N ARG A 326 31.35 9.95 3.18
CA ARG A 326 32.16 9.71 4.38
C ARG A 326 32.93 8.38 4.24
N PRO A 327 34.27 8.38 4.32
CA PRO A 327 35.04 7.13 4.34
C PRO A 327 34.76 6.35 5.64
N GLU A 328 34.16 5.17 5.47
CA GLU A 328 34.15 4.01 6.37
C GLU A 328 33.58 4.19 7.79
N ASP A 329 32.24 4.25 7.89
CA ASP A 329 31.53 3.62 9.02
C ASP A 329 31.48 2.09 8.76
N ARG A 330 32.62 1.40 8.83
CA ARG A 330 32.63 -0.05 9.03
C ARG A 330 32.53 -0.28 10.54
N GLU A 331 31.52 -1.04 10.96
CA GLU A 331 31.38 -1.47 12.35
C GLU A 331 32.70 -2.11 12.82
N GLY A 332 33.40 -1.47 13.77
CA GLY A 332 34.55 -2.05 14.46
C GLY A 332 35.94 -1.48 14.15
N GLU A 333 36.09 -0.38 13.41
CA GLU A 333 37.39 0.32 13.32
C GLU A 333 37.59 1.35 14.44
N ASP A 334 38.85 1.52 14.83
CA ASP A 334 39.35 2.29 15.98
C ASP A 334 38.70 3.69 16.03
N ARG A 335 37.78 3.87 16.97
CA ARG A 335 37.04 5.13 17.15
C ARG A 335 37.99 6.10 17.82
N ASP A 336 38.71 6.90 17.02
CA ASP A 336 39.65 7.94 17.48
C ASP A 336 38.89 9.06 18.23
N LEU A 337 38.46 8.73 19.45
CA LEU A 337 37.81 9.62 20.39
C LEU A 337 38.88 10.47 21.06
N PRO A 338 38.63 11.78 21.23
CA PRO A 338 39.57 12.64 21.91
C PRO A 338 39.61 12.30 23.40
N GLY A 339 40.56 12.90 24.14
CA GLY A 339 40.57 12.79 25.60
C GLY A 339 39.24 13.21 26.23
N GLU A 340 38.91 12.60 27.37
CA GLU A 340 37.61 12.70 28.06
C GLU A 340 37.09 14.15 28.19
N ALA A 341 37.94 15.09 28.57
CA ALA A 341 37.56 16.50 28.73
C ALA A 341 37.06 17.16 27.42
N VAL A 342 37.62 16.78 26.27
CA VAL A 342 37.22 17.31 24.95
C VAL A 342 35.94 16.64 24.49
N LEU A 343 35.81 15.33 24.74
CA LEU A 343 34.58 14.60 24.42
C LEU A 343 33.41 15.14 25.24
N ASP A 344 33.60 15.44 26.52
CA ASP A 344 32.60 16.06 27.39
C ASP A 344 32.18 17.45 26.91
N ALA A 345 33.11 18.23 26.35
CA ALA A 345 32.79 19.51 25.73
C ALA A 345 31.94 19.33 24.46
N ALA A 346 32.27 18.35 23.61
CA ALA A 346 31.51 18.03 22.41
C ALA A 346 30.10 17.52 22.73
N LEU A 347 29.95 16.67 23.75
CA LEU A 347 28.66 16.18 24.23
C LEU A 347 27.81 17.33 24.75
N ARG A 348 28.34 18.17 25.65
CA ARG A 348 27.61 19.35 26.15
C ARG A 348 27.18 20.28 25.03
N TRP A 349 28.08 20.58 24.08
CA TRP A 349 27.73 21.36 22.90
C TRP A 349 26.55 20.75 22.14
N TRP A 350 26.58 19.44 21.88
CA TRP A 350 25.52 18.78 21.13
C TRP A 350 24.19 18.80 21.89
N PHE A 351 24.18 18.40 23.16
CA PHE A 351 22.95 18.39 23.97
C PHE A 351 22.39 19.80 24.14
N GLU A 352 23.19 20.74 24.65
CA GLU A 352 22.72 22.06 25.04
C GLU A 352 22.46 22.97 23.83
N THR A 353 23.32 22.92 22.82
CA THR A 353 23.28 23.88 21.69
C THR A 353 22.53 23.32 20.48
N ARG A 354 22.71 22.04 20.13
CA ARG A 354 22.10 21.46 18.91
C ARG A 354 20.74 20.84 19.20
N ALA A 355 20.65 19.99 20.21
CA ALA A 355 19.43 19.26 20.54
C ALA A 355 18.48 20.07 21.44
N GLY A 356 18.99 21.06 22.17
CA GLY A 356 18.22 21.81 23.16
C GLY A 356 17.77 20.92 24.32
N LEU A 357 18.61 19.93 24.66
CA LEU A 357 18.41 18.91 25.66
C LEU A 357 19.40 19.10 26.82
N PRO A 358 19.02 18.77 28.06
CA PRO A 358 20.01 18.54 29.09
C PRO A 358 20.84 17.30 28.74
N PRO A 359 22.13 17.26 29.12
CA PRO A 359 22.93 16.04 28.99
C PRO A 359 22.31 14.89 29.82
N PRO A 360 22.47 13.63 29.40
CA PRO A 360 21.92 12.49 30.11
C PRO A 360 22.58 12.36 31.51
N PRO A 361 21.85 11.84 32.50
CA PRO A 361 22.42 11.47 33.79
C PRO A 361 23.59 10.48 33.63
N LEU A 362 24.53 10.52 34.56
CA LEU A 362 25.63 9.55 34.62
C LEU A 362 25.08 8.12 34.66
N GLY A 363 25.57 7.25 33.76
CA GLY A 363 25.12 5.86 33.65
C GLY A 363 23.91 5.63 32.73
N GLU A 364 23.31 6.66 32.14
CA GLU A 364 22.21 6.54 31.15
C GLU A 364 22.69 6.61 29.69
N GLU A 365 24.00 6.66 29.43
CA GLU A 365 24.57 6.92 28.09
C GLU A 365 24.16 5.84 27.07
N GLU A 366 24.06 4.60 27.51
CA GLU A 366 23.59 3.45 26.72
C GLU A 366 22.11 3.57 26.33
N ALA A 367 21.27 4.07 27.24
CA ALA A 367 19.85 4.29 26.96
C ALA A 367 19.68 5.45 25.97
N GLU A 368 20.46 6.51 26.15
CA GLU A 368 20.47 7.70 25.29
C GLU A 368 20.89 7.38 23.85
N ALA A 369 21.91 6.52 23.69
CA ALA A 369 22.33 6.04 22.38
C ALA A 369 21.20 5.24 21.68
N ARG A 370 20.55 4.32 22.40
CA ARG A 370 19.42 3.55 21.87
C ARG A 370 18.22 4.42 21.49
N ALA A 371 17.94 5.47 22.27
CA ALA A 371 16.91 6.46 21.96
C ALA A 371 17.14 7.17 20.61
N HIS A 372 18.41 7.30 20.20
CA HIS A 372 18.85 7.89 18.93
C HIS A 372 19.20 6.84 17.86
N CYS A 373 18.73 5.59 18.00
CA CYS A 373 18.96 4.47 17.07
C CYS A 373 20.42 4.01 16.94
N PHE A 374 21.28 4.32 17.93
CA PHE A 374 22.63 3.78 18.02
C PHE A 374 22.63 2.45 18.80
N PRO A 375 23.47 1.47 18.39
CA PRO A 375 23.56 0.18 19.08
C PRO A 375 24.28 0.27 20.43
N ASP A 376 25.21 1.22 20.56
CA ASP A 376 26.09 1.39 21.73
C ASP A 376 26.43 2.87 21.96
N ALA A 377 26.80 3.22 23.20
CA ALA A 377 27.11 4.59 23.60
C ALA A 377 28.31 5.20 22.87
N ASP A 378 29.33 4.39 22.59
CA ASP A 378 30.56 4.86 21.97
C ASP A 378 30.37 5.24 20.49
N GLY A 379 29.44 4.58 19.79
CA GLY A 379 29.09 4.90 18.41
C GLY A 379 28.35 6.23 18.33
N PHE A 380 27.50 6.50 19.33
CA PHE A 380 26.82 7.79 19.46
C PHE A 380 27.81 8.92 19.79
N ARG A 381 28.72 8.70 20.75
CA ARG A 381 29.81 9.63 21.11
C ARG A 381 30.70 9.94 19.91
N ALA A 382 31.11 8.93 19.15
CA ALA A 382 31.92 9.12 17.96
C ALA A 382 31.17 9.94 16.90
N ALA A 383 29.87 9.68 16.69
CA ALA A 383 29.06 10.46 15.77
C ALA A 383 28.95 11.94 16.19
N ILE A 384 28.72 12.22 17.48
CA ILE A 384 28.70 13.58 18.02
C ILE A 384 30.05 14.27 17.85
N TRP A 385 31.15 13.59 18.17
CA TRP A 385 32.50 14.11 18.01
C TRP A 385 32.79 14.53 16.56
N ARG A 386 32.35 13.73 15.58
CA ARG A 386 32.50 14.08 14.16
C ARG A 386 31.75 15.36 13.79
N GLU A 387 30.51 15.50 14.25
CA GLU A 387 29.72 16.71 14.01
C GLU A 387 30.33 17.94 14.72
N TYR A 388 30.84 17.78 15.94
CA TYR A 388 31.55 18.83 16.66
C TYR A 388 32.79 19.31 15.89
N ARG A 389 33.63 18.38 15.41
CA ARG A 389 34.80 18.70 14.58
C ARG A 389 34.44 19.45 13.30
N ALA A 390 33.38 19.00 12.61
CA ALA A 390 32.93 19.65 11.39
C ALA A 390 32.43 21.08 11.65
N ALA A 391 31.72 21.30 12.76
CA ALA A 391 31.27 22.63 13.18
C ALA A 391 32.45 23.56 13.50
N MET A 392 33.40 23.11 14.33
CA MET A 392 34.56 23.92 14.71
C MET A 392 35.46 24.26 13.52
N ALA A 393 35.67 23.33 12.59
CA ALA A 393 36.46 23.59 11.37
C ALA A 393 35.81 24.65 10.46
N THR A 394 34.47 24.74 10.46
CA THR A 394 33.73 25.74 9.69
C THR A 394 33.82 27.12 10.34
N GLU A 395 33.82 27.18 11.68
CA GLU A 395 34.02 28.42 12.45
C GLU A 395 35.45 28.97 12.30
N ASP A 396 36.46 28.09 12.33
CA ASP A 396 37.87 28.48 12.11
C ASP A 396 38.11 28.99 10.67
N ALA A 397 37.47 28.39 9.67
CA ALA A 397 37.50 28.86 8.28
C ALA A 397 36.83 30.24 8.13
N ALA A 398 35.70 30.46 8.80
CA ALA A 398 35.02 31.76 8.82
C ALA A 398 35.82 32.84 9.57
N ALA A 399 36.57 32.47 10.61
CA ALA A 399 37.44 33.38 11.37
C ALA A 399 38.73 33.76 10.61
N THR A 400 39.26 32.84 9.80
CA THR A 400 40.45 33.08 8.97
C THR A 400 40.15 33.91 7.72
N ASP A 401 38.97 33.79 7.11
CA ASP A 401 38.53 34.69 6.02
C ASP A 401 38.18 36.11 6.53
N GLY A 402 37.86 36.28 7.82
CA GLY A 402 37.56 37.57 8.44
C GLY A 402 38.78 38.43 8.82
N THR A 403 40.01 37.91 8.70
CA THR A 403 41.25 38.62 9.12
C THR A 403 42.09 39.18 7.97
N ALA A 404 41.65 39.06 6.71
CA ALA A 404 42.25 39.77 5.58
C ALA A 404 41.76 41.24 5.55
N ALA A 405 42.42 42.11 6.32
CA ALA A 405 42.28 43.56 6.17
C ALA A 405 42.76 44.00 4.77
N PRO A 406 42.08 44.95 4.10
CA PRO A 406 42.53 45.46 2.82
C PRO A 406 43.70 46.43 3.06
N ASP A 407 44.90 45.97 2.74
CA ASP A 407 46.08 46.82 2.66
C ASP A 407 45.96 47.69 1.39
N GLY A 408 45.57 48.95 1.56
CA GLY A 408 45.21 49.81 0.43
C GLY A 408 44.91 51.25 0.83
N ALA A 409 45.83 51.91 1.52
CA ALA A 409 45.80 53.36 1.68
C ALA A 409 46.12 54.06 0.34
N PRO A 410 45.31 55.01 -0.16
CA PRO A 410 45.75 55.95 -1.18
C PRO A 410 46.36 57.21 -0.53
N PRO A 411 47.27 57.91 -1.23
CA PRO A 411 48.04 58.99 -0.66
C PRO A 411 47.20 60.27 -0.49
N ARG A 412 47.51 61.03 0.56
CA ARG A 412 47.02 62.40 0.75
C ARG A 412 47.51 63.28 -0.40
N GLY A 413 46.57 63.91 -1.13
CA GLY A 413 46.80 64.95 -2.12
C GLY A 413 45.93 66.16 -1.79
N GLY A 414 46.53 67.36 -1.83
CA GLY A 414 45.99 68.61 -1.31
C GLY A 414 44.83 69.22 -2.11
N GLY A 415 44.20 70.21 -1.47
CA GLY A 415 43.09 71.02 -1.99
C GLY A 415 42.45 71.81 -0.86
#